data_AF-C1DJX2-F1
#
_entry.id   AF-C1DJX2-F1
#
_cell.length_a   1.000
_cell.length_b   1.000
_cell.length_c   1.000
_cell.angle_alpha   90.00
_cell.angle_beta   90.00
_cell.angle_gamma   90.00
#
_symmetry.space_group_name_H-M   'P 1'
#
loop_
_entity.id
_entity.type
_entity.pdbx_description
1 polymer ?
#
loop_
_entity_poly.entity_id
_entity_poly.type
_entity_poly.pdbx_seq_one_letter_code
_entity_poly.pdbx_strand_id
1 'polypeptide(L)' 'MSLASLNLFLDTACDPALPWHWRNLCLDHAWRPLHVLQQLVSDRMQQRTLDTVRNRLATLQLQPSLSPSELAEGNPYE' A
#
# COMPACT_ATOMS: atom_id res chain seq x y z
N MET A 1 -15.04 -3.23 -3.69
CA MET A 1 -14.20 -2.19 -4.33
C MET A 1 -13.19 -1.57 -3.36
N SER A 2 -13.58 -1.15 -2.15
CA SER A 2 -12.68 -0.52 -1.17
C SER A 2 -11.46 -1.37 -0.76
N LEU A 3 -11.61 -2.70 -0.62
CA LEU A 3 -10.48 -3.60 -0.31
C LEU A 3 -9.41 -3.64 -1.40
N ALA A 4 -9.83 -3.65 -2.68
CA ALA A 4 -8.90 -3.65 -3.80
C ALA A 4 -8.11 -2.34 -3.87
N SER A 5 -8.77 -1.20 -3.64
CA SER A 5 -8.10 0.11 -3.58
C SER A 5 -7.11 0.19 -2.40
N LEU A 6 -7.47 -0.34 -1.23
CA LEU A 6 -6.57 -0.38 -0.08
C LEU A 6 -5.33 -1.25 -0.34
N ASN A 7 -5.53 -2.43 -0.93
CA ASN A 7 -4.41 -3.28 -1.31
C ASN A 7 -3.52 -2.61 -2.35
N LEU A 8 -4.10 -1.95 -3.36
CA LEU A 8 -3.34 -1.19 -4.34
C LEU A 8 -2.47 -0.12 -3.66
N PHE A 9 -3.03 0.70 -2.76
CA PHE A 9 -2.25 1.70 -2.03
C PHE A 9 -1.11 1.09 -1.22
N LEU A 10 -1.34 -0.05 -0.55
CA LEU A 10 -0.31 -0.76 0.21
C LEU A 10 0.80 -1.31 -0.70
N ASP A 11 0.42 -1.91 -1.83
CA ASP A 11 1.36 -2.50 -2.78
C ASP A 11 2.18 -1.40 -3.46
N THR A 12 1.56 -0.29 -3.85
CA THR A 12 2.23 0.91 -4.37
C THR A 12 3.14 1.57 -3.32
N ALA A 13 2.73 1.64 -2.05
CA ALA A 13 3.58 2.15 -0.98
C ALA A 13 4.81 1.25 -0.72
N CYS A 14 4.74 -0.04 -1.04
CA CYS A 14 5.87 -0.96 -0.92
C CYS A 14 6.82 -0.92 -2.11
N ASP A 15 6.45 -0.32 -3.23
CA ASP A 15 7.28 -0.28 -4.43
C ASP A 15 8.50 0.64 -4.23
N PRO A 16 9.74 0.09 -4.19
CA PRO A 16 10.94 0.87 -3.99
C PRO A 16 11.32 1.70 -5.22
N ALA A 17 10.79 1.39 -6.41
CA ALA A 17 11.01 2.18 -7.62
C ALA A 17 10.29 3.53 -7.56
N LEU A 18 9.27 3.64 -6.70
CA LEU A 18 8.57 4.90 -6.49
C LEU A 18 9.34 5.82 -5.53
N PRO A 19 9.33 7.14 -5.80
CA PRO A 19 9.90 8.10 -4.86
C PRO A 19 9.17 8.07 -3.53
N TRP A 20 9.92 8.27 -2.43
CA TRP A 20 9.41 8.24 -1.06
C TRP A 20 8.13 9.06 -0.85
N HIS A 21 8.02 10.23 -1.47
CA HIS A 21 6.84 11.10 -1.32
C HIS A 21 5.55 10.46 -1.88
N TRP A 22 5.61 9.77 -3.03
CA TRP A 22 4.45 9.07 -3.59
C TRP A 22 4.01 7.90 -2.69
N ARG A 23 4.99 7.22 -2.08
CA ARG A 23 4.73 6.10 -1.16
C ARG A 23 4.03 6.59 0.11
N ASN A 24 4.47 7.71 0.69
CA ASN A 24 3.77 8.34 1.82
C ASN A 24 2.36 8.77 1.43
N LEU A 25 2.19 9.40 0.26
CA LEU A 25 0.87 9.81 -0.23
C LEU A 25 -0.10 8.63 -0.35
N CYS A 26 0.37 7.45 -0.77
CA CYS A 26 -0.45 6.24 -0.79
C CYS A 26 -0.90 5.81 0.61
N LEU A 27 -0.02 5.88 1.60
CA LEU A 27 -0.36 5.59 3.00
C LEU A 27 -1.33 6.61 3.59
N ASP A 28 -1.12 7.90 3.29
CA ASP A 28 -2.02 9.00 3.68
C ASP A 28 -3.40 8.90 3.02
N HIS A 29 -3.54 8.17 1.91
CA HIS A 29 -4.85 7.90 1.31
C HIS A 29 -5.44 6.55 1.70
N ALA A 30 -4.65 5.64 2.27
CA ALA A 30 -5.09 4.30 2.68
C ALA A 30 -6.13 4.32 3.83
N TRP A 31 -6.17 5.37 4.65
CA TRP A 31 -7.18 5.48 5.72
C TRP A 31 -8.61 5.57 5.17
N ARG A 32 -8.81 6.16 3.98
CA ARG A 32 -10.14 6.37 3.40
C ARG A 32 -10.82 5.05 3.03
N PRO A 33 -10.21 4.14 2.24
CA PRO A 33 -10.81 2.83 1.98
C PRO A 33 -10.87 1.96 3.24
N LEU A 34 -9.94 2.10 4.19
CA LEU A 34 -9.99 1.40 5.48
C LEU A 34 -11.22 1.81 6.31
N HIS A 35 -11.50 3.11 6.38
CA HIS A 35 -12.67 3.65 7.06
C HIS A 35 -13.97 3.17 6.38
N VAL A 36 -14.03 3.19 5.05
CA VAL A 36 -15.18 2.66 4.31
C VAL A 36 -15.39 1.17 4.58
N LEU A 37 -14.32 0.37 4.62
CA LEU A 37 -14.41 -1.05 4.97
C LEU A 37 -14.95 -1.24 6.39
N GLN A 38 -14.49 -0.46 7.37
CA GLN A 38 -14.98 -0.52 8.75
C GLN A 38 -16.50 -0.32 8.83
N GLN A 39 -17.06 0.60 8.04
CA GLN A 39 -18.49 0.89 8.03
C GLN A 39 -19.33 -0.19 7.33
N LEU A 40 -18.73 -0.98 6.44
CA LEU A 40 -19.42 -2.02 5.65
C LEU A 40 -19.34 -3.42 6.28
N VAL A 41 -18.49 -3.60 7.29
CA VAL A 41 -18.27 -4.88 7.95
C VAL A 41 -19.51 -5.27 8.76
N SER A 42 -20.12 -6.38 8.40
CA SER A 42 -21.32 -6.92 9.05
C SER A 42 -21.13 -8.33 9.61
N ASP A 43 -20.14 -9.08 9.09
CA ASP A 43 -19.84 -10.47 9.49
C ASP A 43 -18.44 -10.59 10.13
N ARG A 44 -18.27 -11.60 11.00
CA ARG A 44 -16.98 -12.01 11.57
C ARG A 44 -15.90 -12.32 10.53
N MET A 45 -16.26 -12.88 9.37
CA MET A 45 -15.29 -13.13 8.29
C MET A 45 -14.74 -11.81 7.72
N GLN A 46 -15.61 -10.81 7.57
CA GLN A 46 -15.23 -9.48 7.11
C GLN A 46 -14.42 -8.72 8.17
N GLN A 47 -14.77 -8.88 9.45
CA GLN A 47 -13.97 -8.37 10.57
C GLN A 47 -12.55 -8.94 10.55
N ARG A 48 -12.39 -10.27 10.40
CA ARG A 48 -11.07 -10.89 10.29
C ARG A 48 -10.27 -10.35 9.11
N THR A 49 -10.92 -10.19 7.96
CA THR A 49 -10.27 -9.61 6.77
C THR A 49 -9.81 -8.18 7.04
N LEU A 50 -10.66 -7.36 7.65
CA LEU A 50 -10.32 -6.01 8.04
C LEU A 50 -9.13 -5.98 9.01
N ASP A 51 -9.14 -6.82 10.05
CA ASP A 51 -8.07 -6.92 11.04
C ASP A 51 -6.74 -7.33 10.38
N THR A 52 -6.76 -8.28 9.45
CA THR A 52 -5.59 -8.68 8.67
C THR A 52 -4.98 -7.49 7.93
N VAL A 53 -5.81 -6.71 7.21
CA VAL A 53 -5.29 -5.56 6.46
C VAL A 53 -4.86 -4.42 7.39
N ARG A 54 -5.56 -4.21 8.51
CA ARG A 54 -5.18 -3.23 9.53
C ARG A 54 -3.81 -3.56 10.14
N ASN A 55 -3.59 -4.82 10.47
CA ASN A 55 -2.31 -5.30 10.98
C ASN A 55 -1.21 -5.13 9.94
N ARG A 56 -1.47 -5.50 8.68
CA ARG A 56 -0.51 -5.32 7.58
C ARG A 56 -0.08 -3.86 7.44
N LEU A 57 -1.01 -2.91 7.54
CA LEU A 57 -0.70 -1.46 7.50
C LEU A 57 0.09 -1.01 8.73
N ALA A 58 -0.26 -1.48 9.93
CA ALA A 58 0.43 -1.12 11.17
C ALA A 58 1.86 -1.69 11.26
N THR A 59 2.11 -2.85 10.66
CA THR A 59 3.41 -3.51 10.66
C THR A 59 4.22 -3.26 9.40
N LEU A 60 3.72 -2.43 8.48
CA LEU A 60 4.38 -2.17 7.20
C LEU A 60 5.74 -1.50 7.45
N GLN A 61 6.81 -2.14 6.97
CA GLN A 61 8.15 -1.58 7.00
C GLN A 61 8.52 -1.12 5.59
N LEU A 62 8.68 0.19 5.41
CA LEU A 62 9.06 0.76 4.14
C LEU A 62 10.57 0.64 3.94
N GLN A 63 10.97 -0.05 2.88
CA GLN A 63 12.36 -0.02 2.40
C GLN A 63 12.69 1.37 1.83
N PRO A 64 13.95 1.83 1.86
CA PRO A 64 14.36 3.06 1.19
C PRO A 64 14.03 3.00 -0.31
N SER A 65 13.75 4.17 -0.92
CA SER A 65 13.61 4.26 -2.37
C SER A 65 14.93 3.94 -3.06
N LEU A 66 14.86 3.36 -4.25
CA LEU A 66 16.03 3.10 -5.09
C LEU A 66 16.77 4.40 -5.40
N SER A 67 18.10 4.32 -5.44
CA SER A 67 18.93 5.41 -5.91
C SER A 67 18.75 5.61 -7.42
N PRO A 68 19.06 6.82 -7.96
CA PRO A 68 18.95 7.09 -9.39
C PRO A 68 19.76 6.10 -10.26
N SER A 69 20.86 5.57 -9.74
CA SER A 69 21.71 4.59 -10.42
C SER A 69 21.02 3.23 -10.57
N GLU A 70 20.32 2.77 -9.54
CA GLU A 70 19.57 1.51 -9.54
C GLU A 70 18.30 1.59 -10.40
N LEU A 71 17.72 2.77 -10.54
CA LEU A 71 16.60 3.02 -11.45
C LEU A 71 17.02 3.00 -12.93
N ALA A 72 18.29 3.28 -13.22
CA ALA A 72 18.82 3.37 -14.59
C ALA A 72 19.25 2.01 -15.16
N GLU A 73 19.29 0.93 -14.38
CA GLU A 73 19.58 -0.43 -14.85
C GLU A 73 18.40 -1.07 -15.62
N GLY A 74 17.60 -0.26 -16.30
CA GLY A 74 16.55 -0.67 -17.23
C GLY A 74 17.05 -0.62 -18.68
N ASN A 75 17.40 -1.80 -19.21
CA ASN A 75 17.72 -2.15 -20.61
C ASN A 75 18.50 -1.12 -21.47
N PRO A 76 19.84 -1.26 -21.62
CA PRO A 76 20.65 -0.47 -22.56
C PRO A 76 20.52 -0.91 -24.04
N TYR A 77 19.58 -1.82 -24.37
CA TYR A 77 19.33 -2.30 -25.73
C TYR A 77 17.85 -2.07 -26.13
N GLU A 78 17.49 -0.82 -26.42
CA GLU A 78 16.49 -0.45 -27.43
C GLU A 78 17.08 0.61 -28.36
#